data_AF-A0A3B4ZL51-F1
#
_entry.id   AF-A0A3B4ZL51-F1
#
_cell.length_a   1.000
_cell.length_b   1.000
_cell.length_c   1.000
_cell.angle_alpha   90.00
_cell.angle_beta   90.00
_cell.angle_gamma   90.00
#
_symmetry.space_group_name_H-M   'P 1'
#
loop_
_entity.id
_entity.type
_entity.pdbx_description
1 polymer ?
#
loop_
_entity_poly.entity_id
_entity_poly.type
_entity_poly.pdbx_seq_one_letter_code
_entity_poly.pdbx_strand_id
1 'polypeptide(L)'
;TPYYPQTTYDRKHVARDMFVALTYFKNLVPMMDKFVYNDGRKKNLMSLNGTISVMIGDKTYNIPVCLWIEENYPQTAPICYVKPTR
;
A
#
# COMPACT_ATOMS: atom_id res chain seq x y z
N THR A 1 -26.16 8.43 13.30
CA THR A 1 -24.78 8.07 12.88
C THR A 1 -24.69 8.29 11.38
N PRO A 2 -23.70 9.04 10.85
CA PRO A 2 -23.64 9.25 9.41
C PRO A 2 -23.35 7.91 8.73
N TYR A 3 -24.22 7.56 7.79
CA TYR A 3 -24.19 6.33 7.01
C TYR A 3 -23.03 6.45 6.01
N TYR A 4 -21.85 5.94 6.36
CA TYR A 4 -20.81 5.75 5.35
C TYR A 4 -21.29 4.62 4.43
N PRO A 5 -21.46 4.85 3.12
CA PRO A 5 -21.75 3.76 2.20
C PRO A 5 -20.63 2.73 2.38
N GLN A 6 -21.00 1.48 2.65
CA GLN A 6 -20.05 0.38 2.72
C GLN A 6 -19.54 0.12 1.30
N THR A 7 -18.59 0.93 0.83
CA THR A 7 -17.85 0.62 -0.39
C THR A 7 -17.09 -0.67 -0.13
N THR A 8 -17.60 -1.74 -0.72
CA THR A 8 -17.05 -3.07 -0.52
C THR A 8 -15.69 -3.11 -1.20
N TYR A 9 -14.65 -3.35 -0.41
CA TYR A 9 -13.29 -3.57 -0.86
C TYR A 9 -13.28 -4.58 -2.02
N ASP A 10 -12.93 -4.16 -3.25
CA ASP A 10 -12.87 -5.07 -4.40
C ASP A 10 -11.63 -5.96 -4.28
N ARG A 11 -11.79 -7.04 -3.52
CA ARG A 11 -10.72 -8.00 -3.22
C ARG A 11 -10.12 -8.61 -4.47
N LYS A 12 -10.92 -8.83 -5.53
CA LYS A 12 -10.43 -9.48 -6.75
C LYS A 12 -9.53 -8.54 -7.52
N HIS A 13 -9.96 -7.30 -7.69
CA HIS A 13 -9.16 -6.27 -8.36
C HIS A 13 -7.87 -6.01 -7.61
N VAL A 14 -7.94 -5.81 -6.29
CA VAL A 14 -6.76 -5.58 -5.45
C VAL A 14 -5.80 -6.77 -5.49
N ALA A 15 -6.29 -7.99 -5.32
CA ALA A 15 -5.41 -9.17 -5.34
C ALA A 15 -4.68 -9.34 -6.67
N ARG A 16 -5.36 -9.06 -7.79
CA ARG A 16 -4.77 -9.09 -9.12
C ARG A 16 -3.65 -8.05 -9.25
N ASP A 17 -3.91 -6.81 -8.88
CA ASP A 17 -2.96 -5.73 -9.07
C ASP A 17 -1.77 -5.84 -8.10
N MET A 18 -2.00 -6.30 -6.88
CA MET A 18 -0.93 -6.68 -5.95
C MET A 18 -0.09 -7.82 -6.51
N PHE A 19 -0.71 -8.86 -7.06
CA PHE A 19 0.02 -9.96 -7.67
C PHE A 19 0.93 -9.44 -8.79
N VAL A 20 0.42 -8.59 -9.68
CA VAL A 20 1.22 -7.95 -10.74
C VAL A 20 2.37 -7.15 -10.13
N ALA A 21 2.14 -6.31 -9.12
CA ALA A 21 3.21 -5.56 -8.47
C ALA A 21 4.31 -6.48 -7.89
N LEU A 22 3.93 -7.58 -7.26
CA LEU A 22 4.84 -8.61 -6.73
C LEU A 22 5.57 -9.39 -7.84
N THR A 23 5.10 -9.34 -9.09
CA THR A 23 5.89 -9.89 -10.22
C THR A 23 7.13 -9.06 -10.51
N TYR A 24 7.07 -7.73 -10.33
CA TYR A 24 8.16 -6.80 -10.59
C TYR A 24 9.00 -6.49 -9.34
N PHE A 25 8.36 -6.36 -8.17
CA PHE A 25 9.00 -5.95 -6.92
C PHE A 25 8.98 -7.07 -5.88
N LYS A 26 9.96 -7.97 -6.00
CA LYS A 26 10.04 -9.21 -5.19
C LYS A 26 10.25 -9.01 -3.70
N ASN A 27 10.76 -7.84 -3.31
CA ASN A 27 11.03 -7.51 -1.91
C ASN A 27 9.83 -6.85 -1.22
N LEU A 28 8.70 -6.70 -1.92
CA LEU A 28 7.45 -6.29 -1.30
C LEU A 28 6.68 -7.50 -0.79
N VAL A 29 5.95 -7.32 0.30
CA VAL A 29 5.10 -8.32 0.93
C VAL A 29 3.72 -7.72 1.22
N PRO A 30 2.63 -8.44 0.90
CA PRO A 30 1.28 -8.03 1.28
C PRO A 30 1.06 -8.19 2.79
N MET A 31 0.41 -7.21 3.41
CA MET A 31 0.13 -7.20 4.84
C MET A 31 -1.18 -6.48 5.14
N MET A 32 -2.02 -7.08 5.99
CA MET A 32 -3.16 -6.39 6.62
C MET A 32 -2.70 -5.74 7.91
N ASP A 33 -2.91 -4.43 8.05
CA ASP A 33 -2.50 -3.69 9.23
C ASP A 33 -3.42 -2.47 9.48
N LYS A 34 -3.31 -1.86 10.66
CA LYS A 34 -4.16 -0.75 11.11
C LYS A 34 -3.60 0.59 10.65
N PHE A 35 -4.24 1.18 9.65
CA PHE A 35 -3.98 2.54 9.22
C PHE A 35 -4.68 3.55 10.13
N VAL A 36 -3.99 4.63 10.47
CA VAL A 36 -4.53 5.75 11.26
C VAL A 36 -4.54 6.99 10.38
N TYR A 37 -5.74 7.48 10.07
CA TYR A 37 -5.92 8.70 9.28
C TYR A 37 -5.53 9.94 10.08
N ASN A 38 -5.29 11.05 9.37
CA ASN A 38 -4.94 12.34 9.98
C ASN A 38 -6.00 12.86 10.96
N ASP A 39 -7.26 12.43 10.82
CA ASP A 39 -8.37 12.78 11.73
C ASP A 39 -8.51 11.82 12.93
N GLY A 40 -7.57 10.88 13.09
CA GLY A 40 -7.54 9.91 14.18
C GLY A 40 -8.42 8.66 13.97
N ARG A 41 -9.21 8.60 12.88
CA ARG A 41 -9.94 7.37 12.53
C ARG A 41 -8.95 6.24 12.23
N LYS A 42 -9.35 5.01 12.55
CA LYS A 42 -8.51 3.81 12.38
C LYS A 42 -9.23 2.78 11.52
N LYS A 43 -8.50 2.11 10.63
CA LYS A 43 -9.06 1.11 9.72
C LYS A 43 -8.03 0.03 9.41
N ASN A 44 -8.48 -1.22 9.30
CA ASN A 44 -7.62 -2.29 8.84
C ASN A 44 -7.58 -2.26 7.30
N LEU A 45 -6.41 -1.98 6.74
CA LEU A 45 -6.19 -1.88 5.29
C LEU A 45 -5.14 -2.90 4.86
N MET A 46 -5.23 -3.33 3.61
CA MET A 46 -4.16 -4.07 2.95
C MET A 46 -3.05 -3.09 2.57
N SER A 47 -1.81 -3.56 2.63
CA SER A 47 -0.64 -2.81 2.22
C SER A 47 0.38 -3.69 1.53
N LEU A 48 1.25 -3.09 0.72
CA LEU A 48 2.51 -3.68 0.28
C LEU A 48 3.65 -3.01 1.05
N ASN A 49 4.40 -3.80 1.82
CA ASN A 49 5.53 -3.35 2.62
C ASN A 49 6.82 -3.97 2.11
N GLY A 50 7.93 -3.24 2.15
CA GLY A 50 9.23 -3.82 1.78
C GLY A 50 10.13 -2.78 1.16
N THR A 51 10.99 -3.19 0.23
CA THR A 51 11.88 -2.28 -0.49
C THR A 51 11.65 -2.32 -1.99
N ILE A 52 11.88 -1.19 -2.64
CA ILE A 52 12.00 -1.08 -4.10
C ILE A 52 13.42 -0.69 -4.46
N SER A 53 13.97 -1.32 -5.51
CA SER A 53 15.30 -0.97 -6.01
C SER A 53 15.20 0.27 -6.90
N VAL A 54 15.90 1.33 -6.53
CA VAL A 54 15.92 2.62 -7.25
C VAL A 54 17.37 3.00 -7.56
N MET A 55 17.62 3.38 -8.81
CA MET A 55 18.93 3.87 -9.23
C MET A 55 19.02 5.39 -8.99
N ILE A 56 20.00 5.82 -8.20
CA ILE A 56 20.28 7.23 -7.92
C ILE A 56 21.75 7.46 -8.28
N GLY A 57 21.98 8.12 -9.43
CA GLY A 57 23.31 8.18 -10.04
C GLY A 57 23.74 6.83 -10.60
N ASP A 58 24.91 6.36 -10.20
CA ASP A 58 25.51 5.08 -10.59
C ASP A 58 25.26 3.95 -9.57
N LYS A 59 24.49 4.22 -8.51
CA LYS A 59 24.22 3.28 -7.41
C LYS A 59 22.75 2.91 -7.32
N THR A 60 22.51 1.64 -7.01
CA THR A 60 21.17 1.12 -6.73
C THR A 60 20.95 1.09 -5.21
N TYR A 61 19.84 1.69 -4.76
CA TYR A 61 19.42 1.74 -3.37
C TYR A 61 18.12 0.96 -3.20
N ASN A 62 18.00 0.22 -2.10
CA ASN A 62 16.76 -0.45 -1.73
C ASN A 62 15.95 0.47 -0.82
N ILE A 63 15.05 1.25 -1.41
CA ILE A 63 14.27 2.25 -0.70
C ILE A 63 13.10 1.57 0.02
N PRO A 64 13.03 1.64 1.35
CA PRO A 64 11.94 1.06 2.12
C PRO A 64 10.64 1.85 1.92
N VAL A 65 9.57 1.15 1.58
CA VAL A 65 8.26 1.73 1.24
C VAL A 65 7.11 0.99 1.89
N CYS A 66 5.97 1.66 1.95
CA CYS A 66 4.69 1.13 2.37
C CYS A 66 3.58 1.76 1.53
N LEU A 67 2.82 0.92 0.82
CA LEU A 67 1.73 1.35 -0.05
C LEU A 67 0.43 0.81 0.54
N TRP A 68 -0.43 1.69 1.06
CA TRP A 68 -1.73 1.33 1.63
C TRP A 68 -2.82 1.39 0.56
N ILE A 69 -3.70 0.39 0.55
CA ILE A 69 -4.81 0.29 -0.38
C ILE A 69 -6.12 0.60 0.34
N GLU A 70 -6.74 1.71 -0.04
CA GLU A 70 -8.06 2.13 0.43
C GLU A 70 -9.19 1.23 -0.09
N GLU A 71 -10.35 1.27 0.59
CA GLU A 71 -11.55 0.53 0.16
C GLU A 71 -12.09 0.98 -1.19
N ASN A 72 -11.86 2.25 -1.54
CA ASN A 72 -12.27 2.85 -2.81
C ASN A 72 -11.21 2.68 -3.92
N TYR A 73 -10.21 1.82 -3.74
CA TYR A 73 -9.32 1.46 -4.84
C TYR A 73 -10.09 0.63 -5.89
N PRO A 74 -9.91 0.88 -7.20
CA PRO A 74 -8.90 1.74 -7.84
C PRO A 74 -9.32 3.21 -8.07
N GLN A 75 -10.51 3.63 -7.66
CA GLN A 75 -10.97 5.02 -7.82
C GLN A 75 -10.10 6.02 -7.03
N THR A 76 -9.54 5.58 -5.91
CA THR A 76 -8.49 6.30 -5.17
C THR A 76 -7.14 5.64 -5.36
N ALA A 77 -6.10 6.45 -5.56
CA ALA A 77 -4.72 5.96 -5.60
C ALA A 77 -4.29 5.37 -4.23
N PRO A 78 -3.31 4.44 -4.23
CA PRO A 78 -2.66 4.00 -3.00
C PRO A 78 -2.04 5.16 -2.21
N ILE A 79 -2.06 5.07 -0.88
CA ILE A 79 -1.34 6.00 -0.01
C ILE A 79 0.08 5.48 0.19
N CYS A 80 1.10 6.21 -0.26
CA CYS A 80 2.48 5.76 -0.29
C CYS A 80 3.35 6.51 0.73
N TYR A 81 4.13 5.75 1.50
CA TYR A 81 5.14 6.28 2.42
C TYR A 81 6.50 5.65 2.14
N VAL A 82 7.56 6.44 2.32
CA VAL A 82 8.89 5.90 2.61
C VAL A 82 8.97 5.53 4.09
N LYS A 83 9.65 4.43 4.41
CA LYS A 83 9.85 3.96 5.79
C LYS A 83 11.33 3.99 6.15
N PRO A 84 11.89 5.13 6.59
CA PRO A 84 13.32 5.25 6.86
C PRO A 84 13.84 4.10 7.74
N THR A 85 14.87 3.42 7.26
CA THR A 85 15.73 2.60 8.11
C THR A 85 16.66 3.57 8.86
N ARG A 86 17.02 3.23 10.10
CA ARG A 86 17.86 4.07 10.98
C ARG A 86 19.07 4.68 10.28
#